data_AF-A0A937SEG9-F1
#
_entry.id   AF-A0A937SEG9-F1
#
_cell.length_a   1.000
_cell.length_b   1.000
_cell.length_c   1.000
_cell.angle_alpha   90.00
_cell.angle_beta   90.00
_cell.angle_gamma   90.00
#
_symmetry.space_group_name_H-M   'P 1'
#
loop_
_entity.id
_entity.type
_entity.pdbx_description
1 polymer ?
#
loop_
_entity_poly.entity_id
_entity_poly.type
_entity_poly.pdbx_seq_one_letter_code
_entity_poly.pdbx_strand_id
1 'polypeptide(L)' 'MSTLESTAKQLLYRNLPLHLAIETEVSRTQYGQITFNVIIRDGVAQMNSLNIVKNKRIRYKAGIDKGDRE' A
#
# COMPACT_ATOMS: atom_id res chain seq x y z
N MET A 1 23.68 -7.96 23.42
CA MET A 1 22.73 -7.37 22.45
C MET A 1 22.72 -5.87 22.66
N SER A 2 23.02 -5.10 21.61
CA SER A 2 23.11 -3.64 21.74
C SER A 2 21.71 -3.03 21.88
N THR A 3 21.58 -1.94 22.64
CA THR A 3 20.32 -1.21 22.84
C THR A 3 19.71 -0.73 21.52
N LEU A 4 20.55 -0.46 20.51
CA LEU A 4 20.13 -0.05 19.16
C LEU A 4 19.38 -1.16 18.42
N GLU A 5 19.82 -2.42 18.52
CA GLU A 5 19.14 -3.56 17.88
C GLU A 5 17.76 -3.81 18.49
N SER A 6 17.62 -3.60 19.80
CA SER A 6 16.34 -3.73 20.50
C SER A 6 15.32 -2.71 20.00
N THR A 7 15.73 -1.45 19.86
CA THR A 7 14.86 -0.36 19.39
C THR A 7 14.44 -0.55 17.93
N ALA A 8 15.37 -0.97 17.06
CA ALA A 8 15.06 -1.23 15.65
C ALA A 8 14.00 -2.34 15.51
N LYS A 9 14.13 -3.42 16.28
CA LYS A 9 13.13 -4.51 16.31
C LYS A 9 11.76 -3.99 16.77
N GLN A 10 11.71 -3.18 17.83
CA GLN A 10 10.45 -2.60 18.32
C GLN A 10 9.76 -1.72 17.27
N LEU A 11 10.51 -0.89 16.55
CA LEU A 11 9.96 -0.07 15.45
C LEU A 11 9.43 -0.94 14.31
N LEU A 12 10.11 -2.04 14.00
CA LEU A 12 9.65 -2.99 12.98
C LEU A 12 8.29 -3.59 13.37
N TYR A 13 8.16 -4.07 14.61
CA TYR A 13 6.88 -4.63 15.11
C TYR A 13 5.75 -3.60 15.11
N ARG A 14 6.04 -2.35 15.47
CA ARG A 14 5.03 -1.27 15.48
C ARG A 14 4.54 -0.90 14.08
N ASN A 15 5.35 -1.12 13.04
CA ASN A 15 4.99 -0.86 11.64
C ASN A 15 4.42 -2.09 10.91
N LEU A 16 4.28 -3.23 11.59
CA LEU A 16 3.68 -4.43 11.02
C LEU A 16 2.30 -4.19 10.35
N PRO A 17 1.40 -3.35 10.91
CA PRO A 17 0.12 -3.06 10.27
C PRO A 17 0.26 -2.39 8.89
N LEU A 18 1.23 -1.48 8.73
CA LEU A 18 1.51 -0.84 7.43
C LEU A 18 2.02 -1.88 6.44
N HIS A 19 2.92 -2.76 6.88
CA HIS A 19 3.49 -3.79 6.00
C HIS A 19 2.40 -4.73 5.47
N LEU A 20 1.53 -5.20 6.35
CA LEU A 20 0.41 -6.08 5.99
C LEU A 20 -0.58 -5.40 5.04
N ALA A 21 -0.84 -4.10 5.23
CA ALA A 21 -1.69 -3.33 4.31
C ALA A 21 -1.08 -3.24 2.90
N ILE A 22 0.23 -3.00 2.80
CA ILE A 22 0.94 -2.95 1.51
C ILE A 22 0.87 -4.32 0.82
N GLU A 23 1.22 -5.40 1.51
CA GLU A 23 1.20 -6.75 0.96
C GLU A 23 -0.19 -7.18 0.47
N THR A 24 -1.22 -6.83 1.24
CA THR A 24 -2.62 -7.11 0.88
C THR A 24 -3.00 -6.40 -0.43
N GLU A 25 -2.54 -5.18 -0.65
CA GLU A 25 -2.90 -4.42 -1.84
C GLU A 25 -2.11 -4.78 -3.08
N VAL A 26 -0.83 -5.10 -2.89
CA VAL A 26 0.04 -5.61 -3.94
C VAL A 26 -0.46 -6.98 -4.42
N SER A 27 -0.79 -7.90 -3.51
CA SER A 27 -1.32 -9.23 -3.88
C SER A 27 -2.63 -9.18 -4.67
N ARG A 28 -3.45 -8.14 -4.46
CA ARG A 28 -4.72 -7.93 -5.18
C ARG A 28 -4.57 -7.20 -6.52
N THR A 29 -3.44 -6.54 -6.76
CA THR A 29 -3.23 -5.70 -7.94
C THR A 29 -2.31 -6.40 -8.92
N GLN A 30 -2.88 -7.18 -9.83
CA GLN A 30 -2.12 -7.95 -10.81
C GLN A 30 -1.32 -7.06 -11.78
N TYR A 31 -1.91 -5.96 -12.25
CA TYR A 31 -1.25 -4.99 -13.13
C TYR A 31 -1.70 -3.56 -12.80
N GLY A 32 -0.74 -2.70 -12.52
CA GLY A 32 -1.01 -1.30 -12.22
C GLY A 32 0.08 -0.67 -11.38
N GLN A 33 -0.23 0.53 -10.89
CA GLN A 33 0.59 1.28 -9.95
C GLN A 33 -0.24 1.54 -8.69
N ILE A 34 0.39 1.38 -7.53
CA ILE A 34 -0.20 1.73 -6.23
C ILE A 34 0.70 2.76 -5.57
N THR A 35 0.11 3.84 -5.07
CA THR A 35 0.79 4.86 -4.28
C THR A 35 0.19 4.84 -2.88
N PHE A 36 1.04 4.58 -1.88
CA PHE A 36 0.68 4.63 -0.47
C PHE A 36 1.21 5.94 0.12
N ASN A 37 0.31 6.76 0.64
CA ASN A 37 0.66 7.98 1.36
C ASN A 37 0.32 7.78 2.83
N VAL A 38 1.28 7.97 3.72
CA VAL A 38 1.09 7.80 5.16
C VAL A 38 1.94 8.80 5.92
N ILE A 39 1.42 9.34 7.02
CA ILE A 39 2.18 10.19 7.92
C ILE A 39 2.96 9.29 8.89
N ILE A 40 4.25 9.56 9.05
CA ILE A 40 5.10 8.91 10.05
C ILE A 40 5.25 9.85 11.24
N ARG A 41 5.01 9.34 12.46
CA ARG A 41 5.30 10.05 13.71
C ARG A 41 6.10 9.14 14.61
N ASP A 42 7.22 9.65 15.15
CA ASP A 42 8.13 8.89 16.02
C ASP A 42 8.58 7.54 15.43
N GLY A 43 8.79 7.50 14.11
CA GLY A 43 9.19 6.29 13.38
C GLY A 43 8.08 5.25 13.20
N VAL A 44 6.82 5.57 13.57
CA VAL A 44 5.66 4.69 13.41
C VAL A 44 4.64 5.30 12.44
N ALA A 45 4.21 4.50 11.48
CA ALA A 45 3.18 4.85 10.52
C ALA A 45 1.82 5.04 11.20
N GLN A 46 1.21 6.20 10.97
CA GLN A 46 -0.11 6.53 11.49
C GLN A 46 -1.18 5.96 10.56
N MET A 47 -1.69 4.78 10.89
CA MET A 47 -2.59 4.02 9.99
C MET A 47 -3.90 4.75 9.67
N ASN A 48 -4.39 5.61 10.56
CA ASN A 48 -5.54 6.49 10.31
C ASN A 48 -5.30 7.54 9.20
N SER A 49 -4.04 7.82 8.87
CA SER A 49 -3.64 8.74 7.80
C SER A 49 -3.32 8.03 6.48
N LEU A 50 -3.45 6.70 6.44
CA LEU A 50 -3.11 5.91 5.26
C LEU A 50 -4.09 6.20 4.12
N ASN A 51 -3.57 6.75 3.02
CA ASN A 51 -4.30 6.93 1.78
C ASN A 51 -3.67 6.07 0.68
N ILE A 52 -4.49 5.27 0.00
CA ILE A 52 -4.04 4.31 -1.02
C ILE A 52 -4.65 4.69 -2.36
N VAL A 53 -3.82 5.19 -3.26
CA VAL A 53 -4.22 5.56 -4.63
C VAL A 53 -3.81 4.45 -5.58
N LYS A 54 -4.75 3.90 -6.35
CA LYS A 54 -4.51 2.78 -7.26
C LYS A 54 -4.83 3.18 -8.69
N ASN A 55 -3.83 3.11 -9.55
CA ASN A 55 -3.98 3.26 -10.99
C ASN A 55 -3.85 1.88 -11.65
N LYS A 56 -5.00 1.21 -11.82
CA LYS A 56 -5.06 -0.08 -12.49
C LYS A 56 -5.03 0.13 -14.01
N ARG A 57 -4.12 -0.53 -14.71
CA ARG A 57 -4.21 -0.64 -16.17
C ARG A 57 -5.15 -1.79 -16.48
N ILE A 58 -6.42 -1.48 -16.70
CA ILE A 58 -7.35 -2.46 -17.27
C ILE A 58 -6.88 -2.68 -18.71
N ARG A 59 -6.41 -3.90 -19.02
CA ARG A 59 -6.24 -4.30 -20.42
C ARG A 59 -7.65 -4.30 -20.99
N TYR A 60 -7.99 -3.29 -21.81
CA TYR A 60 -9.22 -3.34 -22.59
C TYR A 60 -9.24 -4.72 -23.26
N LYS A 61 -10.24 -5.54 -22.94
CA LYS A 61 -10.48 -6.76 -23.73
C LYS A 61 -10.63 -6.24 -25.15
N ALA A 62 -9.69 -6.58 -26.03
CA ALA A 62 -9.81 -6.28 -27.45
C ALA A 62 -11.07 -7.03 -27.93
N GLY A 63 -12.22 -6.34 -27.95
CA GLY A 63 -13.47 -6.91 -28.43
C GLY A 63 -14.80 -6.34 -27.90
N ILE A 64 -14.86 -5.50 -26.86
CA ILE A 64 -16.12 -4.94 -26.32
C ILE A 64 -15.77 -3.59 -25.64
N ASP A 65 -16.30 -2.41 -25.90
CA ASP A 65 -17.53 -2.00 -26.58
C ASP A 65 -17.31 -0.62 -27.22
N LYS A 66 -17.90 -0.39 -28.40
CA LYS A 66 -18.05 0.97 -28.93
C LYS A 66 -19.22 1.61 -28.19
N GLY A 67 -18.88 2.40 -27.17
CA GLY A 67 -19.62 3.56 -26.69
C GLY A 67 -21.14 3.47 -26.58
N ASP A 68 -21.62 3.31 -25.34
CA ASP A 68 -22.86 3.95 -24.92
C ASP A 68 -22.49 5.10 -23.98
N ARG A 69 -22.61 6.32 -24.52
CA ARG A 69 -22.72 7.55 -23.74
C ARG A 69 -24.23 7.82 -23.59
N GLU A 70 -24.73 7.79 -22.36
CA GLU A 70 -25.89 8.58 -21.95
C GLU A 70 -25.40 9.89 -21.32
#